data_AF-A0A7L5DZK4-F1
#
_entry.id   AF-A0A7L5DZK4-F1
#
_cell.length_a   1.000
_cell.length_b   1.000
_cell.length_c   1.000
_cell.angle_alpha   90.00
_cell.angle_beta   90.00
_cell.angle_gamma   90.00
#
_symmetry.space_group_name_H-M   'P 1'
#
loop_
_entity.id
_entity.type
_entity.pdbx_description
1 polymer ?
#
loop_
_entity_poly.entity_id
_entity_poly.type
_entity_poly.pdbx_seq_one_letter_code
_entity_poly.pdbx_strand_id
1 'polypeptide(L)'
;MITLVALWTTVGSYIFDWNDTHIYNPAWPPHARFHNAQTMLLGTVIGLTAGWVLWVPKANALYRLQVASALASYYWITQAGSLLFPGTALVDPQFAYPGQPPAQLIVDAVTLVLLTIGFVLERDRLKRNPQL
;
A
#
# COMPACT_ATOMS: atom_id res chain seq x y z
N MET A 1 -13.32 -4.51 -4.93
CA MET A 1 -11.89 -4.24 -5.24
C MET A 1 -11.22 -3.37 -4.19
N ILE A 2 -11.75 -2.18 -3.85
CA ILE A 2 -11.10 -1.27 -2.88
C ILE A 2 -10.92 -1.93 -1.50
N THR A 3 -11.92 -2.67 -1.02
CA THR A 3 -11.78 -3.47 0.23
C THR A 3 -10.63 -4.47 0.14
N LEU A 4 -10.41 -5.12 -1.01
CA LEU A 4 -9.31 -6.07 -1.18
C LEU A 4 -7.96 -5.34 -1.15
N VAL A 5 -7.87 -4.17 -1.79
CA VAL A 5 -6.67 -3.32 -1.72
C VAL A 5 -6.43 -2.86 -0.28
N ALA A 6 -7.46 -2.44 0.46
CA ALA A 6 -7.31 -2.03 1.85
C ALA A 6 -6.82 -3.18 2.75
N LEU A 7 -7.35 -4.40 2.56
CA LEU A 7 -6.86 -5.59 3.24
C LEU A 7 -5.42 -5.93 2.85
N TRP A 8 -5.09 -5.83 1.56
CA TRP A 8 -3.73 -6.03 1.07
C TRP A 8 -2.76 -5.01 1.67
N THR A 9 -3.10 -3.72 1.71
CA THR A 9 -2.32 -2.68 2.40
C THR A 9 -2.15 -2.99 3.89
N THR A 10 -3.13 -3.65 4.52
CA THR A 10 -3.08 -4.00 5.95
C THR A 10 -2.02 -5.06 6.25
N VAL A 11 -1.88 -6.07 5.38
CA VAL A 11 -1.07 -7.27 5.68
C VAL A 11 0.12 -7.49 4.75
N GLY A 12 0.17 -6.81 3.60
CA GLY A 12 1.13 -7.07 2.53
C GLY A 12 2.58 -6.91 2.98
N SER A 13 2.87 -5.89 3.78
CA SER A 13 4.20 -5.65 4.34
C SER A 13 4.70 -6.80 5.21
N TYR A 14 3.83 -7.48 5.95
CA TYR A 14 4.23 -8.66 6.74
C TYR A 14 4.60 -9.87 5.88
N ILE A 15 4.10 -9.95 4.65
CA ILE A 15 4.45 -11.02 3.72
C ILE A 15 5.85 -10.79 3.15
N PHE A 16 6.22 -9.53 2.87
CA PHE A 16 7.49 -9.19 2.23
C PHE A 16 8.62 -8.86 3.22
N ASP A 17 8.29 -8.35 4.40
CA ASP A 17 9.29 -7.77 5.30
C ASP A 17 9.58 -8.67 6.51
N TRP A 18 8.78 -9.71 6.75
CA TRP A 18 8.95 -10.62 7.88
C TRP A 18 9.93 -11.77 7.59
N ASN A 19 11.17 -11.43 7.23
CA ASN A 19 12.21 -12.39 6.85
C ASN A 19 13.64 -11.82 7.02
N ASP A 20 14.64 -12.64 6.65
CA ASP A 20 16.07 -12.34 6.79
C ASP A 20 16.60 -11.30 5.79
N THR A 21 15.82 -10.89 4.79
CA THR A 21 16.21 -9.78 3.91
C THR A 21 15.77 -8.43 4.47
N HIS A 22 14.84 -8.42 5.42
CA HIS A 22 14.24 -7.22 6.02
C HIS A 22 14.33 -7.22 7.55
N ILE A 23 13.22 -7.47 8.28
CA ILE A 23 13.16 -7.24 9.73
C ILE A 23 14.18 -8.06 10.53
N TYR A 24 14.62 -9.21 10.00
CA TYR A 24 15.64 -10.08 10.59
C TYR A 24 17.03 -9.94 9.96
N ASN A 25 17.23 -9.01 9.02
CA ASN A 25 18.50 -8.80 8.35
C ASN A 25 19.60 -8.41 9.35
N PRO A 26 20.66 -9.22 9.51
CA PRO A 26 21.72 -8.96 10.49
C PRO A 26 22.61 -7.78 10.11
N ALA A 27 22.64 -7.39 8.83
CA ALA A 27 23.41 -6.24 8.35
C ALA A 27 22.70 -4.90 8.64
N TRP A 28 21.39 -4.91 8.91
CA TRP A 28 20.65 -3.68 9.17
C TRP A 28 20.90 -3.14 10.58
N PRO A 29 21.29 -1.86 10.71
CA PRO A 29 21.39 -1.23 12.02
C PRO A 29 20.02 -1.25 12.72
N PRO A 30 19.97 -1.25 14.06
CA PRO A 30 18.70 -1.28 14.79
C PRO A 30 17.68 -0.22 14.33
N HIS A 31 18.15 0.96 13.91
CA HIS A 31 17.27 2.04 13.45
C HIS A 31 16.60 1.78 12.09
N ALA A 32 17.25 1.05 11.18
CA ALA A 32 16.63 0.65 9.91
C ALA A 32 15.48 -0.34 10.16
N ARG A 33 15.68 -1.30 11.07
CA ARG A 33 14.62 -2.21 11.52
C ARG A 33 13.47 -1.50 12.22
N PHE A 34 13.76 -0.44 13.00
CA PHE A 34 12.73 0.43 13.58
C PHE A 34 11.86 1.07 12.49
N HIS A 35 12.48 1.67 11.45
CA HIS A 35 11.73 2.26 10.35
C HIS A 35 10.98 1.23 9.50
N ASN A 36 11.51 0.01 9.32
CA ASN A 36 10.74 -1.06 8.69
C ASN A 36 9.53 -1.45 9.54
N ALA A 37 9.67 -1.67 10.84
CA ALA A 37 8.53 -1.99 11.70
C ALA A 37 7.50 -0.85 11.70
N GLN A 38 7.97 0.40 11.65
CA GLN A 38 7.12 1.58 11.49
C GLN A 38 6.32 1.54 10.18
N THR A 39 6.94 1.23 9.03
CA THR A 39 6.20 1.15 7.75
C THR A 39 5.21 -0.02 7.73
N MET A 40 5.56 -1.18 8.31
CA MET A 40 4.65 -2.31 8.44
C MET A 40 3.39 -1.95 9.24
N LEU A 41 3.58 -1.33 10.40
CA LEU A 41 2.47 -0.85 11.25
C LEU A 41 1.68 0.27 10.56
N LEU A 42 2.36 1.18 9.85
CA LEU A 42 1.70 2.24 9.10
C LEU A 42 0.76 1.65 8.05
N GLY A 43 1.21 0.63 7.29
CA GLY A 43 0.39 -0.12 6.34
C GLY A 43 -0.87 -0.72 7.00
N THR A 44 -0.70 -1.35 8.16
CA THR A 44 -1.82 -1.87 8.97
C THR A 44 -2.84 -0.77 9.29
N VAL A 45 -2.37 0.34 9.86
CA VAL A 45 -3.24 1.44 10.33
C VAL A 45 -3.98 2.08 9.16
N ILE A 46 -3.28 2.43 8.07
CA ILE A 46 -3.93 3.09 6.93
C ILE A 46 -4.84 2.15 6.15
N GLY A 47 -4.51 0.86 6.05
CA GLY A 47 -5.37 -0.15 5.42
C GLY A 47 -6.68 -0.36 6.18
N LEU A 48 -6.60 -0.54 7.50
CA LEU A 48 -7.78 -0.63 8.37
C LEU A 48 -8.62 0.65 8.33
N THR A 49 -7.97 1.82 8.34
CA THR A 49 -8.66 3.12 8.27
C THR A 49 -9.37 3.29 6.92
N ALA A 50 -8.71 2.94 5.81
CA ALA A 50 -9.32 2.96 4.48
C ALA A 50 -10.56 2.05 4.41
N GLY A 51 -10.44 0.83 4.94
CA GLY A 51 -11.55 -0.11 5.04
C GLY A 51 -12.70 0.45 5.88
N TRP A 52 -12.41 0.97 7.07
CA TRP A 52 -13.41 1.56 7.94
C TRP A 52 -14.16 2.71 7.24
N VAL A 53 -13.44 3.70 6.70
CA VAL A 53 -14.02 4.86 6.00
C VAL A 53 -14.94 4.43 4.85
N LEU A 54 -14.56 3.40 4.09
CA LEU A 54 -15.36 2.89 2.98
C LEU A 54 -16.74 2.40 3.45
N TRP A 55 -16.83 1.85 4.66
CA TRP A 55 -18.05 1.20 5.18
C TRP A 55 -18.83 2.03 6.22
N VAL A 56 -18.33 3.19 6.68
CA VAL A 56 -19.08 4.06 7.63
C VAL A 56 -20.40 4.55 7.01
N PRO A 57 -21.59 4.25 7.57
CA PRO A 57 -22.86 4.47 6.88
C PRO A 57 -23.33 5.93 6.80
N LYS A 58 -22.77 6.84 7.61
CA LYS A 58 -23.32 8.20 7.80
C LYS A 58 -22.79 9.28 6.84
N ALA A 59 -21.81 8.96 5.99
CA ALA A 59 -21.17 9.95 5.12
C ALA A 59 -21.53 9.74 3.64
N ASN A 60 -21.49 10.82 2.86
CA ASN A 60 -21.70 10.82 1.42
C ASN A 60 -20.85 9.71 0.75
N ALA A 61 -21.49 8.87 -0.07
CA ALA A 61 -20.85 7.68 -0.64
C ALA A 61 -19.64 8.01 -1.54
N LEU A 62 -19.74 9.08 -2.35
CA LEU A 62 -18.62 9.51 -3.20
C LEU A 62 -17.45 10.04 -2.37
N TYR A 63 -17.74 10.80 -1.31
CA TYR A 63 -16.71 11.28 -0.39
C TYR A 63 -15.99 10.12 0.31
N ARG A 64 -16.73 9.14 0.83
CA ARG A 64 -16.15 7.92 1.42
C ARG A 64 -15.27 7.17 0.43
N LEU A 65 -15.76 7.00 -0.80
CA LEU A 65 -15.03 6.35 -1.88
C LEU A 65 -13.70 7.06 -2.17
N GLN A 66 -13.70 8.40 -2.26
CA GLN A 66 -12.51 9.21 -2.49
C GLN A 66 -11.50 9.08 -1.34
N VAL A 67 -11.95 9.27 -0.10
CA VAL A 67 -11.07 9.23 1.07
C VAL A 67 -10.51 7.82 1.29
N ALA A 68 -11.34 6.78 1.20
CA ALA A 68 -10.90 5.40 1.33
C ALA A 68 -9.88 5.03 0.24
N SER A 69 -10.10 5.48 -1.00
CA SER A 69 -9.14 5.23 -2.09
C SER A 69 -7.83 5.97 -1.88
N ALA A 70 -7.87 7.23 -1.43
CA ALA A 70 -6.65 7.97 -1.11
C ALA A 70 -5.84 7.25 -0.02
N LEU A 71 -6.47 6.89 1.11
CA LEU A 71 -5.82 6.16 2.21
C LEU A 71 -5.25 4.82 1.75
N ALA A 72 -5.99 4.06 0.94
CA ALA A 72 -5.54 2.77 0.41
C ALA A 72 -4.35 2.92 -0.56
N SER A 73 -4.19 4.08 -1.20
CA SER A 73 -3.10 4.37 -2.14
C SER A 73 -1.80 4.81 -1.48
N TYR A 74 -1.87 5.44 -0.30
CA TYR A 74 -0.73 6.14 0.29
C TYR A 74 0.48 5.25 0.51
N TYR A 75 0.29 4.02 1.00
CA TYR A 75 1.39 3.07 1.19
C TYR A 75 2.21 2.90 -0.09
N TRP A 76 1.53 2.52 -1.18
CA TRP A 76 2.12 2.19 -2.47
C TRP A 76 2.76 3.41 -3.15
N ILE A 77 2.11 4.58 -3.07
CA ILE A 77 2.68 5.83 -3.61
C ILE A 77 3.96 6.20 -2.84
N THR A 78 3.95 6.10 -1.52
CA THR A 78 5.13 6.44 -0.70
C THR A 78 6.26 5.42 -0.86
N GLN A 79 5.92 4.14 -1.05
CA GLN A 79 6.91 3.09 -1.35
C GLN A 79 7.62 3.37 -2.68
N ALA A 80 6.87 3.58 -3.77
CA ALA A 80 7.46 3.96 -5.05
C ALA A 80 8.25 5.27 -4.97
N GLY A 81 7.72 6.25 -4.22
CA GLY A 81 8.35 7.55 -4.00
C GLY A 81 9.66 7.49 -3.20
N SER A 82 9.91 6.41 -2.44
CA SER A 82 11.16 6.25 -1.67
C SER A 82 12.41 6.28 -2.55
N LEU A 83 12.29 5.90 -3.83
CA LEU A 83 13.38 5.96 -4.82
C LEU A 83 13.81 7.37 -5.20
N LEU A 84 13.03 8.40 -4.85
CA LEU A 84 13.40 9.80 -5.06
C LEU A 84 14.43 10.30 -4.04
N PHE A 85 14.69 9.55 -2.98
CA PHE A 85 15.59 9.93 -1.91
C PHE A 85 16.97 9.31 -2.09
N PRO A 86 18.06 10.04 -1.78
CA PRO A 86 19.41 9.53 -1.95
C PRO A 86 19.69 8.35 -1.03
N GLY A 87 20.37 7.33 -1.55
CA GLY A 87 20.79 6.15 -0.79
C GLY A 87 19.72 5.09 -0.56
N THR A 88 18.54 5.20 -1.20
CA THR A 88 17.53 4.14 -1.20
C THR A 88 17.72 3.18 -2.38
N ALA A 89 17.26 1.95 -2.21
CA ALA A 89 17.27 0.91 -3.25
C ALA A 89 16.08 -0.02 -3.05
N LEU A 90 15.63 -0.66 -4.14
CA LEU A 90 14.58 -1.69 -4.05
C LEU A 90 15.08 -2.95 -3.34
N VAL A 91 16.37 -3.25 -3.47
CA VAL A 91 16.99 -4.47 -2.96
C VAL A 91 18.38 -4.12 -2.46
N ASP A 92 18.76 -4.65 -1.29
CA ASP A 92 20.13 -4.50 -0.80
C ASP A 92 21.13 -5.17 -1.77
N PRO A 93 22.34 -4.60 -1.97
CA PRO A 93 23.34 -5.16 -2.88
C PRO A 93 23.66 -6.64 -2.63
N GLN A 94 23.60 -7.09 -1.38
CA GLN A 94 23.86 -8.47 -0.98
C GLN A 94 22.83 -9.50 -1.48
N PHE A 95 21.63 -9.04 -1.87
CA PHE A 95 20.57 -9.89 -2.41
C PHE A 95 20.30 -9.63 -3.91
N ALA A 96 21.07 -8.74 -4.53
CA ALA A 96 20.89 -8.35 -5.92
C ALA A 96 21.51 -9.36 -6.89
N TYR A 97 20.88 -9.56 -8.05
CA TYR A 97 21.41 -10.40 -9.13
C TYR A 97 21.12 -9.81 -10.53
N PRO A 98 21.91 -10.17 -11.57
CA PRO A 98 21.71 -9.67 -12.93
C PRO A 98 20.32 -10.01 -13.48
N GLY A 99 19.61 -9.01 -14.02
CA GLY A 99 18.28 -9.18 -14.59
C GLY A 99 17.14 -9.31 -13.56
N GLN A 100 17.40 -8.99 -12.28
CA GLN A 100 16.38 -9.01 -11.24
C GLN A 100 15.20 -8.09 -11.58
N PRO A 101 13.95 -8.61 -11.57
CA PRO A 101 12.78 -7.78 -11.82
C PRO A 101 12.53 -6.82 -10.64
N PRO A 102 11.99 -5.61 -10.89
CA PRO A 102 11.67 -4.65 -9.84
C PRO A 102 10.36 -5.06 -9.13
N ALA A 103 10.38 -6.17 -8.40
CA ALA A 103 9.19 -6.81 -7.84
C ALA A 103 8.31 -5.86 -7.00
N GLN A 104 8.94 -5.02 -6.16
CA GLN A 104 8.24 -4.02 -5.35
C GLN A 104 7.44 -3.03 -6.22
N LEU A 105 8.05 -2.48 -7.27
CA LEU A 105 7.36 -1.55 -8.19
C LEU A 105 6.25 -2.23 -8.99
N ILE A 106 6.40 -3.53 -9.31
CA ILE A 106 5.33 -4.31 -9.94
C ILE A 106 4.14 -4.44 -8.98
N VAL A 107 4.38 -4.73 -7.70
CA VAL A 107 3.32 -4.80 -6.68
C VAL A 107 2.65 -3.44 -6.50
N ASP A 108 3.43 -2.35 -6.44
CA ASP A 108 2.90 -0.99 -6.37
C ASP A 108 1.97 -0.69 -7.55
N ALA A 109 2.45 -0.95 -8.78
CA ALA A 109 1.70 -0.70 -10.00
C ALA A 109 0.41 -1.52 -10.08
N VAL A 110 0.48 -2.82 -9.81
CA VAL A 110 -0.70 -3.70 -9.81
C VAL A 110 -1.73 -3.21 -8.79
N THR A 111 -1.28 -2.88 -7.57
CA THR A 111 -2.19 -2.44 -6.52
C THR A 111 -2.87 -1.12 -6.86
N LEU A 112 -2.12 -0.15 -7.38
CA LEU A 112 -2.65 1.15 -7.82
C LEU A 112 -3.60 1.04 -9.01
N VAL A 113 -3.33 0.12 -9.95
CA VAL A 113 -4.23 -0.16 -11.08
C VAL A 113 -5.54 -0.78 -10.58
N LEU A 114 -5.48 -1.80 -9.72
CA LEU A 114 -6.68 -2.42 -9.14
C LEU A 114 -7.52 -1.42 -8.34
N LEU A 115 -6.85 -0.55 -7.59
CA LEU A 115 -7.51 0.52 -6.84
C LEU A 115 -8.20 1.50 -7.78
N THR A 116 -7.53 1.93 -8.85
CA THR A 116 -8.05 2.86 -9.85
C THR A 116 -9.27 2.27 -10.58
N ILE A 117 -9.19 1.01 -11.01
CA ILE A 117 -10.32 0.30 -11.63
C ILE A 117 -11.49 0.23 -10.64
N GLY A 118 -11.23 -0.17 -9.40
CA GLY A 118 -12.25 -0.23 -8.35
C GLY A 118 -12.93 1.12 -8.10
N PHE A 119 -12.14 2.20 -8.06
CA PHE A 119 -12.64 3.56 -7.88
C PHE A 119 -13.52 4.02 -9.05
N VAL A 120 -13.06 3.84 -10.29
CA VAL A 120 -13.80 4.26 -11.49
C VAL A 120 -15.14 3.53 -11.59
N LEU A 121 -15.13 2.20 -11.42
CA LEU A 121 -16.35 1.39 -11.49
C LEU A 121 -17.36 1.79 -10.41
N GLU A 122 -16.92 1.99 -9.18
CA GLU A 122 -17.80 2.36 -8.07
C GLU A 122 -18.33 3.79 -8.19
N ARG A 123 -17.47 4.73 -8.59
CA ARG A 123 -17.89 6.12 -8.88
C ARG A 123 -18.98 6.14 -9.95
N ASP A 124 -18.80 5.38 -11.02
CA ASP A 124 -19.76 5.34 -12.12
C ASP A 124 -21.04 4.59 -11.74
N ARG A 125 -20.98 3.64 -10.79
CA ARG A 125 -22.17 3.03 -10.17
C ARG A 125 -22.96 4.05 -9.33
N LEU A 126 -22.28 4.85 -8.50
CA LEU A 126 -22.89 5.89 -7.67
C LEU A 126 -23.53 6.99 -8.50
N LYS A 127 -22.87 7.44 -9.58
CA LYS A 127 -23.45 8.42 -10.52
C LYS A 127 -24.74 7.92 -11.18
N ARG A 128 -24.82 6.62 -11.48
CA ARG A 128 -26.02 5.99 -12.05
C ARG A 128 -27.15 5.79 -11.02
N ASN A 129 -26.82 5.76 -9.73
CA ASN A 129 -27.77 5.51 -8.63
C ASN A 129 -27.62 6.58 -7.52
N PRO A 130 -27.95 7.85 -7.79
CA PRO A 130 -27.71 8.95 -6.86
C PRO A 130 -28.56 8.92 -5.58
N GLN A 131 -29.51 7.99 -5.48
CA GLN A 131 -30.38 7.79 -4.31
C GLN A 131 -29.79 6.82 -3.27
N LEU A 132 -28.60 6.25 -3.52
CA LEU A 132 -27.80 5.41 -2.61
C LEU A 132 -26.65 6.22 -2.00
#